data_AF-A0AAX7SK49-F1
#
_entry.id   AF-A0AAX7SK49-F1
#
_cell.length_a   1.000
_cell.length_b   1.000
_cell.length_c   1.000
_cell.angle_alpha   90.00
_cell.angle_beta   90.00
_cell.angle_gamma   90.00
#
_symmetry.space_group_name_H-M   'P 1'
#
loop_
_entity.id
_entity.type
_entity.pdbx_description
1 polymer ?
#
loop_
_entity_poly.entity_id
_entity_poly.type
_entity_poly.pdbx_seq_one_letter_code
_entity_poly.pdbx_strand_id
1 'polypeptide(L)'
;MDYDFKVKLTGERERVEDLFEYEGCKVGRGTYGHVYKAKRKDGKDDKDYALKQIEGTGISMSACREIALLRELKHPNVISLQKVFLSHADRKVWLLFDYAEHDLWHIIKFHRASKANKKPLQLPRGMVKSLLYQILDGIHYLHANWVLHRDLKPANILVMGEGPERGRVKIADMGFARLFNSPLKPLADLDPVVVTFWYRAPELLLGARHYTKAIDKDWEDIKKMPEHSTLMKDFRRNTYTNCSLIKYMEKHKVKPDSKAFHLLQKLLTMDPIRRITSEQAMQDPYFLEEPLPTSDVFAGCQIPYPKREFLTEEEPEDKADKKNQQQQQGNNHTNGAGHTGNPDNSHAQGPPLKKVRVVPPTTTSGGLIMTSDYQRSNPHAAYQNPGPSTSLPQSSMGYSSTSQQPPQYSHQTHRY
;
A
#
# COMPACT_ATOMS: atom_id res chain seq x y z
N MET A 1 38.54 4.19 -9.63
CA MET A 1 37.78 3.90 -10.86
C MET A 1 38.65 4.33 -12.02
N ASP A 2 38.81 3.46 -13.02
CA ASP A 2 39.57 3.76 -14.23
C ASP A 2 38.98 4.99 -14.96
N TYR A 3 39.85 5.85 -15.53
CA TYR A 3 39.44 7.13 -16.12
C TYR A 3 38.66 6.90 -17.42
N ASP A 4 39.18 6.05 -18.31
CA ASP A 4 38.55 5.78 -19.60
C ASP A 4 37.19 5.09 -19.40
N PHE A 5 37.13 4.16 -18.45
CA PHE A 5 35.88 3.54 -18.01
C PHE A 5 34.85 4.57 -17.53
N LYS A 6 35.28 5.53 -16.70
CA LYS A 6 34.40 6.59 -16.19
C LYS A 6 33.89 7.49 -17.31
N VAL A 7 34.76 7.93 -18.21
CA VAL A 7 34.40 8.83 -19.31
C VAL A 7 33.45 8.14 -20.27
N LYS A 8 33.74 6.90 -20.68
CA LYS A 8 32.87 6.10 -21.54
C LYS A 8 31.47 5.95 -20.96
N LEU A 9 31.36 5.50 -19.71
CA LEU A 9 30.07 5.36 -19.03
C LEU A 9 29.34 6.70 -18.85
N THR A 10 30.06 7.81 -18.73
CA THR A 10 29.44 9.14 -18.62
C THR A 10 28.88 9.62 -19.96
N GLY A 11 29.56 9.31 -21.07
CA GLY A 11 29.11 9.65 -22.43
C GLY A 11 27.93 8.80 -22.92
N GLU A 12 27.85 7.53 -22.51
CA GLU A 12 26.77 6.62 -22.91
C GLU A 12 25.56 6.64 -21.96
N ARG A 13 25.65 7.30 -20.81
CA ARG A 13 24.58 7.31 -19.81
C ARG A 13 23.39 8.13 -20.28
N GLU A 14 22.29 7.45 -20.48
CA GLU A 14 20.98 8.06 -20.64
C GLU A 14 20.55 8.75 -19.35
N ARG A 15 20.18 10.03 -19.46
CA ARG A 15 19.69 10.83 -18.34
C ARG A 15 18.20 11.07 -18.48
N VAL A 16 17.51 11.18 -17.35
CA VAL A 16 16.05 11.30 -17.33
C VAL A 16 15.62 12.64 -17.93
N GLU A 17 16.34 13.70 -17.59
CA GLU A 17 16.15 15.08 -18.05
C GLU A 17 16.39 15.26 -19.56
N ASP A 18 17.26 14.44 -20.16
CA ASP A 18 17.54 14.48 -21.60
C ASP A 18 16.46 13.75 -22.40
N LEU A 19 15.89 12.68 -21.83
CA LEU A 19 14.94 11.81 -22.53
C LEU A 19 13.47 12.22 -22.34
N PHE A 20 13.13 12.84 -21.21
CA PHE A 20 11.74 13.11 -20.84
C PHE A 20 11.50 14.57 -20.48
N GLU A 21 10.36 15.08 -20.92
CA GLU A 21 9.77 16.33 -20.47
C GLU A 21 8.80 16.04 -19.32
N TYR A 22 9.06 16.61 -18.15
CA TYR A 22 8.29 16.37 -16.91
C TYR A 22 8.24 17.59 -15.98
N GLU A 23 8.85 18.71 -16.35
CA GLU A 23 8.86 19.92 -15.51
C GLU A 23 7.43 20.46 -15.37
N GLY A 24 7.07 20.88 -14.15
CA GLY A 24 5.69 21.32 -13.83
C GLY A 24 4.62 20.22 -13.91
N CYS A 25 4.97 18.97 -14.24
CA CYS A 25 4.02 17.89 -14.49
C CYS A 25 3.89 16.90 -13.31
N LYS A 26 4.16 17.35 -12.08
CA LYS A 26 4.07 16.54 -10.86
C LYS A 26 2.61 16.18 -10.60
N VAL A 27 2.28 14.90 -10.46
CA VAL A 27 0.89 14.41 -10.23
C VAL A 27 0.71 13.75 -8.86
N GLY A 28 1.81 13.46 -8.15
CA GLY A 28 1.76 12.81 -6.85
C GLY A 28 2.97 13.11 -5.98
N ARG A 29 2.74 13.22 -4.67
CA ARG A 29 3.76 13.29 -3.61
C ARG A 29 3.32 12.37 -2.48
N GLY A 30 4.26 11.63 -1.91
CA GLY A 30 4.02 10.81 -0.72
C GLY A 30 5.32 10.30 -0.12
N THR A 31 5.21 9.40 0.86
CA THR A 31 6.36 8.77 1.55
C THR A 31 7.32 8.04 0.61
N TYR A 32 6.89 7.72 -0.60
CA TYR A 32 7.66 6.99 -1.61
C TYR A 32 8.39 7.90 -2.61
N GLY A 33 8.20 9.22 -2.49
CA GLY A 33 8.81 10.24 -3.33
C GLY A 33 7.80 10.99 -4.20
N HIS A 34 8.24 11.33 -5.41
CA HIS A 34 7.50 12.19 -6.33
C HIS A 34 7.16 11.43 -7.62
N VAL A 35 5.93 11.60 -8.11
CA VAL A 35 5.48 11.03 -9.38
C VAL A 35 5.15 12.16 -10.35
N TYR A 36 5.71 12.08 -11.55
CA TYR A 36 5.51 13.03 -12.63
C TYR A 36 4.86 12.34 -13.82
N LYS A 37 3.93 13.03 -14.46
CA LYS A 37 3.52 12.70 -15.82
C LYS A 37 4.61 13.20 -16.77
N ALA A 38 5.04 12.36 -17.71
CA ALA A 38 6.16 12.65 -18.58
C ALA A 38 5.87 12.30 -20.04
N LYS A 39 6.48 13.05 -20.96
CA LYS A 39 6.48 12.79 -22.41
C LYS A 39 7.91 12.59 -22.89
N ARG A 40 8.12 11.76 -23.91
CA ARG A 40 9.45 11.60 -24.52
C ARG A 40 9.83 12.84 -25.33
N LYS A 41 11.07 13.31 -25.18
CA LYS A 41 11.62 14.43 -25.96
C LYS A 41 11.98 14.04 -27.40
N ASP A 42 12.29 12.77 -27.63
CA ASP A 42 12.68 12.26 -28.95
C ASP A 42 11.51 12.05 -29.93
N GLY A 43 10.27 12.26 -29.49
CA GLY A 43 9.07 12.17 -30.32
C GLY A 43 8.79 10.78 -30.92
N LYS A 44 9.46 9.72 -30.44
CA LYS A 44 9.29 8.37 -31.00
C LYS A 44 7.91 7.76 -30.74
N ASP A 45 7.23 8.24 -29.70
CA ASP A 45 5.85 7.91 -29.40
C ASP A 45 5.17 9.10 -28.70
N ASP A 46 3.84 9.12 -28.74
CA ASP A 46 3.00 10.11 -28.05
C ASP A 46 2.42 9.54 -26.74
N LYS A 47 3.08 8.55 -26.13
CA LYS A 47 2.56 7.94 -24.90
C LYS A 47 2.87 8.83 -23.70
N ASP A 48 1.94 8.84 -22.76
CA ASP A 48 2.18 9.38 -21.43
C ASP A 48 2.93 8.33 -20.59
N TYR A 49 3.98 8.77 -19.90
CA TYR A 49 4.75 7.97 -18.96
C TYR A 49 4.61 8.49 -17.54
N ALA A 50 4.82 7.61 -16.56
CA ALA A 50 4.99 8.00 -15.16
C ALA A 50 6.47 7.88 -14.79
N LEU A 51 7.05 8.99 -14.32
CA LEU A 51 8.39 9.02 -13.72
C LEU A 51 8.25 9.12 -12.21
N LYS A 52 8.70 8.08 -11.50
CA LYS A 52 8.76 8.07 -10.03
C LYS A 52 10.19 8.37 -9.59
N GLN A 53 10.41 9.55 -9.01
CA GLN A 53 11.64 9.84 -8.26
C GLN A 53 11.50 9.23 -6.86
N ILE A 54 12.41 8.33 -6.49
CA ILE A 54 12.39 7.73 -5.16
C ILE A 54 12.84 8.75 -4.10
N GLU A 55 12.16 8.74 -2.96
CA GLU A 55 12.47 9.59 -1.80
C GLU A 55 13.90 9.35 -1.27
N GLY A 56 14.54 10.41 -0.76
CA GLY A 56 15.91 10.35 -0.25
C GLY A 56 17.00 10.32 -1.33
N THR A 57 18.19 9.85 -0.97
CA THR A 57 19.36 9.73 -1.88
C THR A 57 19.97 8.33 -1.79
N GLY A 58 20.58 7.88 -2.89
CA GLY A 58 21.12 6.53 -3.02
C GLY A 58 20.05 5.46 -3.18
N ILE A 59 20.44 4.20 -2.98
CA ILE A 59 19.54 3.05 -3.11
C ILE A 59 19.12 2.62 -1.71
N SER A 60 17.94 3.07 -1.27
CA SER A 60 17.36 2.60 -0.01
C SER A 60 16.95 1.12 -0.11
N MET A 61 16.76 0.45 1.04
CA MET A 61 16.24 -0.92 1.06
C MET A 61 14.85 -1.05 0.43
N SER A 62 14.05 0.03 0.44
CA SER A 62 12.78 0.10 -0.26
C SER A 62 13.00 0.15 -1.78
N ALA A 63 13.87 1.05 -2.25
CA ALA A 63 14.21 1.21 -3.66
C ALA A 63 14.80 -0.06 -4.28
N CYS A 64 15.77 -0.68 -3.58
CA CYS A 64 16.43 -1.91 -4.04
C CYS A 64 15.40 -3.03 -4.25
N ARG A 65 14.47 -3.18 -3.32
CA ARG A 65 13.44 -4.21 -3.35
C ARG A 65 12.39 -3.95 -4.43
N GLU A 66 11.93 -2.71 -4.55
CA GLU A 66 10.99 -2.31 -5.59
C GLU A 66 11.58 -2.58 -6.98
N ILE A 67 12.85 -2.21 -7.21
CA ILE A 67 13.57 -2.51 -8.46
C ILE A 67 13.71 -4.02 -8.67
N ALA A 68 14.18 -4.76 -7.66
CA ALA A 68 14.43 -6.19 -7.79
C ALA A 68 13.15 -6.99 -8.10
N LEU A 69 12.03 -6.68 -7.43
CA LEU A 69 10.76 -7.35 -7.69
C LEU A 69 10.19 -6.95 -9.06
N LEU A 70 10.10 -5.65 -9.35
CA LEU A 70 9.49 -5.19 -10.60
C LEU A 70 10.30 -5.54 -11.86
N ARG A 71 11.57 -5.91 -11.72
CA ARG A 71 12.37 -6.46 -12.81
C ARG A 71 11.95 -7.88 -13.23
N GLU A 72 11.46 -8.68 -12.28
CA GLU A 72 11.07 -10.08 -12.51
C GLU A 72 9.56 -10.24 -12.74
N LEU A 73 8.74 -9.37 -12.14
CA LEU A 73 7.29 -9.48 -12.21
C LEU A 73 6.76 -9.03 -13.58
N LYS A 74 5.99 -9.90 -14.24
CA LYS A 74 5.35 -9.61 -15.51
C LYS A 74 3.92 -10.16 -15.55
N HIS A 75 2.96 -9.27 -15.33
CA HIS A 75 1.54 -9.61 -15.35
C HIS A 75 0.72 -8.41 -15.84
N PRO A 76 -0.34 -8.60 -16.65
CA PRO A 76 -1.20 -7.50 -17.12
C PRO A 76 -1.74 -6.61 -15.99
N ASN A 77 -2.01 -7.18 -14.82
CA ASN A 77 -2.54 -6.47 -13.65
C ASN A 77 -1.52 -6.06 -12.58
N VAL A 78 -0.22 -6.12 -12.89
CA VAL A 78 0.87 -5.56 -12.06
C VAL A 78 1.58 -4.47 -12.87
N ILE A 79 1.93 -3.36 -12.23
CA ILE A 79 2.64 -2.27 -12.91
C ILE A 79 4.00 -2.76 -13.44
N SER A 80 4.34 -2.42 -14.68
CA SER A 80 5.57 -2.89 -15.35
C SER A 80 6.65 -1.83 -15.31
N LEU A 81 7.80 -2.14 -14.71
CA LEU A 81 8.96 -1.25 -14.71
C LEU A 81 9.61 -1.26 -16.10
N GLN A 82 9.50 -0.13 -16.80
CA GLN A 82 10.06 0.02 -18.15
C GLN A 82 11.58 0.29 -18.08
N LYS A 83 12.01 1.18 -17.19
CA LYS A 83 13.41 1.60 -17.10
C LYS A 83 13.76 2.15 -15.73
N VAL A 84 15.05 2.10 -15.39
CA VAL A 84 15.61 2.69 -14.16
C VAL A 84 16.69 3.69 -14.59
N PHE A 85 16.61 4.91 -14.07
CA PHE A 85 17.67 5.91 -14.23
C PHE A 85 18.36 6.15 -12.89
N LEU A 86 19.68 6.10 -12.91
CA LEU A 86 20.53 6.41 -11.76
C LEU A 86 21.25 7.71 -12.06
N SER A 87 20.82 8.79 -11.41
CA SER A 87 21.51 10.07 -11.48
C SER A 87 22.67 10.06 -10.49
N HIS A 88 23.90 10.19 -11.00
CA HIS A 88 25.09 10.11 -10.17
C HIS A 88 25.42 11.43 -9.45
N ALA A 89 24.99 12.56 -10.00
CA ALA A 89 25.32 13.88 -9.46
C ALA A 89 24.60 14.15 -8.13
N ASP A 90 23.29 13.90 -8.10
CA ASP A 90 22.42 14.08 -6.92
C ASP A 90 22.07 12.76 -6.21
N ARG A 91 22.57 11.64 -6.73
CA ARG A 91 22.33 10.27 -6.24
C ARG A 91 20.84 9.90 -6.22
N LYS A 92 20.02 10.49 -7.10
CA LYS A 92 18.59 10.16 -7.22
C LYS A 92 18.35 8.92 -8.08
N VAL A 93 17.32 8.18 -7.71
CA VAL A 93 16.84 6.99 -8.43
C VAL A 93 15.48 7.32 -9.04
N TRP A 94 15.33 7.04 -10.33
CA TRP A 94 14.09 7.24 -11.07
C TRP A 94 13.61 5.94 -11.69
N LEU A 95 12.31 5.68 -11.58
CA LEU A 95 11.65 4.53 -12.18
C LEU A 95 10.66 5.01 -13.24
N LEU A 96 10.69 4.40 -14.41
CA LEU A 96 9.82 4.70 -15.55
C LEU A 96 8.73 3.63 -15.67
N PHE A 97 7.48 4.07 -15.82
CA PHE A 97 6.31 3.22 -16.03
C PHE A 97 5.41 3.79 -17.13
N ASP A 98 4.51 2.96 -17.67
CA ASP A 98 3.37 3.47 -18.43
C ASP A 98 2.44 4.28 -17.51
N TYR A 99 1.90 5.39 -18.01
CA TYR A 99 1.07 6.27 -17.19
C TYR A 99 -0.35 5.75 -16.99
N ALA A 100 -0.78 5.64 -15.74
CA ALA A 100 -2.16 5.34 -15.37
C ALA A 100 -2.90 6.62 -14.95
N GLU A 101 -3.86 7.05 -15.77
CA GLU A 101 -4.63 8.27 -15.56
C GLU A 101 -5.51 8.21 -14.30
N HIS A 102 -5.93 7.02 -13.87
CA HIS A 102 -6.87 6.86 -12.76
C HIS A 102 -6.33 5.94 -11.66
N ASP A 103 -6.94 6.02 -10.49
CA ASP A 103 -6.80 5.06 -9.40
C ASP A 103 -8.14 4.92 -8.66
N LEU A 104 -8.27 3.84 -7.88
CA LEU A 104 -9.50 3.59 -7.14
C LEU A 104 -9.79 4.66 -6.08
N TRP A 105 -8.78 5.34 -5.52
CA TRP A 105 -9.02 6.39 -4.54
C TRP A 105 -9.79 7.56 -5.18
N HIS A 106 -9.35 8.05 -6.32
CA HIS A 106 -10.01 9.13 -7.06
C HIS A 106 -11.38 8.70 -7.61
N ILE A 107 -11.51 7.47 -8.13
CA ILE A 107 -12.79 6.93 -8.61
C ILE A 107 -13.81 6.84 -7.45
N ILE A 108 -13.42 6.27 -6.30
CA ILE A 108 -14.30 6.17 -5.13
C ILE A 108 -14.67 7.57 -4.61
N LYS A 109 -13.71 8.49 -4.56
CA LYS A 109 -13.92 9.89 -4.13
C LYS A 109 -14.93 10.60 -5.03
N PHE A 110 -14.83 10.44 -6.35
CA PHE A 110 -15.76 11.00 -7.33
C PHE A 110 -17.20 10.56 -7.04
N HIS A 111 -17.44 9.25 -6.95
CA HIS A 111 -18.79 8.72 -6.68
C HIS A 111 -19.32 9.08 -5.27
N ARG A 112 -18.43 9.15 -4.26
CA ARG A 112 -18.80 9.59 -2.90
C ARG A 112 -19.24 11.05 -2.89
N ALA A 113 -18.56 11.93 -3.64
CA ALA A 113 -18.92 13.34 -3.77
C ALA A 113 -20.27 13.52 -4.50
N SER A 114 -20.52 12.76 -5.57
CA SER A 114 -21.81 12.82 -6.29
C SER A 114 -23.01 12.47 -5.40
N LYS A 115 -22.84 11.49 -4.50
CA LYS A 115 -23.86 11.13 -3.50
C LYS A 115 -24.12 12.25 -2.50
N ALA A 116 -23.08 12.98 -2.07
CA ALA A 116 -23.23 14.13 -1.18
C ALA A 116 -23.98 15.28 -1.88
N ASN A 117 -23.76 15.46 -3.18
CA ASN A 117 -24.40 16.49 -4.01
C ASN A 117 -25.82 16.12 -4.51
N LYS A 118 -26.48 15.15 -3.89
CA LYS A 118 -27.83 14.66 -4.24
C LYS A 118 -28.00 14.19 -5.71
N LYS A 119 -26.90 13.90 -6.42
CA LYS A 119 -26.88 13.23 -7.72
C LYS A 119 -26.22 11.87 -7.57
N PRO A 120 -26.90 10.86 -6.99
CA PRO A 120 -26.27 9.59 -6.65
C PRO A 120 -25.90 8.81 -7.93
N LEU A 121 -24.63 8.88 -8.30
CA LEU A 121 -24.04 7.98 -9.29
C LEU A 121 -23.37 6.85 -8.51
N GLN A 122 -23.97 5.66 -8.48
CA GLN A 122 -23.27 4.47 -7.97
C GLN A 122 -22.24 4.01 -9.00
N LEU A 123 -21.14 3.39 -8.54
CA LEU A 123 -20.25 2.69 -9.46
C LEU A 123 -21.07 1.62 -10.21
N PRO A 124 -20.98 1.54 -11.55
CA PRO A 124 -21.63 0.48 -12.31
C PRO A 124 -21.24 -0.88 -11.73
N ARG A 125 -22.22 -1.77 -11.50
CA ARG A 125 -21.97 -3.08 -10.87
C ARG A 125 -21.00 -3.94 -11.68
N GLY A 126 -21.07 -3.86 -13.01
CA GLY A 126 -20.12 -4.52 -13.92
C GLY A 126 -18.69 -4.02 -13.72
N MET A 127 -18.50 -2.70 -13.60
CA MET A 127 -17.19 -2.10 -13.31
C MET A 127 -16.62 -2.59 -11.97
N VAL A 128 -17.44 -2.63 -10.90
CA VAL A 128 -17.00 -3.16 -9.59
C VAL A 128 -16.53 -4.61 -9.70
N LYS A 129 -17.28 -5.43 -10.46
CA LYS A 129 -16.94 -6.84 -10.70
C LYS A 129 -15.63 -6.98 -11.48
N SER A 130 -15.48 -6.26 -12.59
CA SER A 130 -14.27 -6.29 -13.42
C SER A 130 -13.04 -5.81 -12.65
N LEU A 131 -13.18 -4.74 -11.85
CA LEU A 131 -12.13 -4.25 -10.96
C LEU A 131 -11.71 -5.33 -9.95
N LEU A 132 -12.67 -5.93 -9.24
CA LEU A 132 -12.37 -6.97 -8.25
C LEU A 132 -11.67 -8.17 -8.88
N TYR A 133 -12.17 -8.64 -10.03
CA TYR A 133 -11.58 -9.77 -10.74
C TYR A 133 -10.11 -9.50 -11.11
N GLN A 134 -9.82 -8.35 -11.73
CA GLN A 134 -8.46 -7.99 -12.14
C GLN A 134 -7.52 -7.73 -10.95
N ILE A 135 -8.04 -7.23 -9.82
CA ILE A 135 -7.25 -7.12 -8.58
C ILE A 135 -6.92 -8.52 -8.05
N LEU A 136 -7.88 -9.43 -8.02
CA LEU A 136 -7.65 -10.81 -7.57
C LEU A 136 -6.65 -11.52 -8.49
N ASP A 137 -6.72 -11.32 -9.80
CA ASP A 137 -5.80 -11.88 -10.79
C ASP A 137 -4.36 -11.39 -10.56
N GLY A 138 -4.18 -10.08 -10.42
CA GLY A 138 -2.86 -9.50 -10.09
C GLY A 138 -2.31 -10.00 -8.74
N ILE A 139 -3.15 -10.09 -7.71
CA ILE A 139 -2.76 -10.61 -6.39
C ILE A 139 -2.44 -12.11 -6.44
N HIS A 140 -3.21 -12.89 -7.20
CA HIS A 140 -2.94 -14.30 -7.43
C HIS A 140 -1.57 -14.51 -8.06
N TYR A 141 -1.25 -13.76 -9.12
CA TYR A 141 0.08 -13.78 -9.73
C TYR A 141 1.20 -13.46 -8.72
N LEU A 142 1.03 -12.40 -7.92
CA LEU A 142 2.01 -12.04 -6.90
C LEU A 142 2.20 -13.17 -5.88
N HIS A 143 1.11 -13.74 -5.37
CA HIS A 143 1.15 -14.83 -4.40
C HIS A 143 1.77 -16.12 -4.98
N ALA A 144 1.49 -16.45 -6.24
CA ALA A 144 2.11 -17.58 -6.94
C ALA A 144 3.63 -17.41 -7.08
N ASN A 145 4.12 -16.17 -7.14
CA ASN A 145 5.53 -15.80 -7.16
C ASN A 145 6.10 -15.49 -5.77
N TRP A 146 5.41 -15.91 -4.71
CA TRP A 146 5.85 -15.73 -3.32
C TRP A 146 6.04 -14.26 -2.91
N VAL A 147 5.32 -13.33 -3.55
CA VAL A 147 5.34 -11.90 -3.23
C VAL A 147 4.07 -11.50 -2.49
N LEU A 148 4.22 -10.98 -1.26
CA LEU A 148 3.14 -10.29 -0.56
C LEU A 148 3.23 -8.79 -0.80
N HIS A 149 2.13 -8.16 -1.23
CA HIS A 149 2.07 -6.71 -1.46
C HIS A 149 2.18 -5.87 -0.17
N ARG A 150 1.44 -6.28 0.88
CA ARG A 150 1.40 -5.71 2.24
C ARG A 150 0.87 -4.27 2.40
N ASP A 151 0.77 -3.48 1.34
CA ASP A 151 0.17 -2.13 1.37
C ASP A 151 -0.93 -1.95 0.31
N LEU A 152 -1.87 -2.90 0.24
CA LEU A 152 -2.97 -2.83 -0.72
C LEU A 152 -4.02 -1.82 -0.24
N LYS A 153 -4.20 -0.75 -1.02
CA LYS A 153 -5.16 0.34 -0.74
C LYS A 153 -5.65 0.96 -2.05
N PRO A 154 -6.78 1.69 -2.06
CA PRO A 154 -7.32 2.26 -3.29
C PRO A 154 -6.34 3.14 -4.09
N ALA A 155 -5.43 3.85 -3.42
CA ALA A 155 -4.41 4.67 -4.09
C ALA A 155 -3.35 3.85 -4.84
N ASN A 156 -3.17 2.57 -4.46
CA ASN A 156 -2.20 1.64 -5.06
C ASN A 156 -2.84 0.71 -6.10
N ILE A 157 -4.14 0.88 -6.37
CA ILE A 157 -4.85 0.21 -7.46
C ILE A 157 -5.09 1.23 -8.56
N LEU A 158 -4.17 1.25 -9.53
CA LEU A 158 -4.25 2.15 -10.67
C LEU A 158 -5.18 1.56 -11.75
N VAL A 159 -5.76 2.43 -12.56
CA VAL A 159 -6.59 2.04 -13.71
C VAL A 159 -6.12 2.85 -14.92
N MET A 160 -5.77 2.15 -16.00
CA MET A 160 -5.33 2.77 -17.25
C MET A 160 -6.45 3.61 -17.86
N GLY A 161 -6.11 4.80 -18.36
CA GLY A 161 -7.04 5.70 -19.04
C GLY A 161 -7.30 5.30 -20.48
N GLU A 162 -7.57 6.27 -21.36
CA GLU A 162 -7.68 5.99 -22.79
C GLU A 162 -6.35 5.47 -23.36
N GLY A 163 -6.41 4.51 -24.28
CA GLY A 163 -5.23 3.88 -24.89
C GLY A 163 -5.35 2.36 -25.07
N PRO A 164 -4.25 1.67 -25.42
CA PRO A 164 -4.28 0.23 -25.74
C PRO A 164 -4.61 -0.67 -24.54
N GLU A 165 -4.36 -0.20 -23.31
CA GLU A 165 -4.70 -0.92 -22.08
C GLU A 165 -5.93 -0.34 -21.38
N ARG A 166 -6.85 0.30 -22.13
CA ARG A 166 -8.02 0.99 -21.57
C ARG A 166 -8.72 0.22 -20.47
N GLY A 167 -8.89 0.86 -19.31
CA GLY A 167 -9.61 0.29 -18.17
C GLY A 167 -8.92 -0.91 -17.52
N ARG A 168 -7.67 -1.25 -17.87
CA ARG A 168 -6.92 -2.31 -17.20
C ARG A 168 -6.46 -1.85 -15.83
N VAL A 169 -6.62 -2.71 -14.82
CA VAL A 169 -6.09 -2.49 -13.48
C VAL A 169 -4.58 -2.70 -13.48
N LYS A 170 -3.83 -1.86 -12.77
CA LYS A 170 -2.40 -2.05 -12.46
C LYS A 170 -2.19 -1.92 -10.97
N ILE A 171 -1.82 -3.02 -10.30
CA ILE A 171 -1.38 -2.99 -8.90
C ILE A 171 0.01 -2.36 -8.86
N ALA A 172 0.17 -1.31 -8.06
CA ALA A 172 1.39 -0.51 -7.98
C ALA A 172 1.90 -0.39 -6.54
N ASP A 173 3.11 0.16 -6.40
CA ASP A 173 3.80 0.41 -5.12
C ASP A 173 4.21 -0.86 -4.35
N MET A 174 5.32 -1.44 -4.80
CA MET A 174 5.93 -2.65 -4.19
C MET A 174 6.94 -2.31 -3.08
N GLY A 175 7.00 -1.05 -2.60
CA GLY A 175 7.99 -0.64 -1.59
C GLY A 175 7.87 -1.39 -0.26
N PHE A 176 6.64 -1.80 0.08
CA PHE A 176 6.34 -2.62 1.25
C PHE A 176 6.30 -4.13 0.97
N ALA A 177 6.46 -4.54 -0.29
CA ALA A 177 6.33 -5.93 -0.67
C ALA A 177 7.41 -6.79 0.00
N ARG A 178 7.13 -8.06 0.26
CA ARG A 178 8.11 -9.00 0.82
C ARG A 178 8.00 -10.33 0.10
N LEU A 179 9.16 -10.92 -0.19
CA LEU A 179 9.22 -12.35 -0.44
C LEU A 179 8.88 -13.07 0.86
N PHE A 180 7.94 -14.01 0.79
CA PHE A 180 7.73 -14.95 1.88
C PHE A 180 8.39 -16.27 1.49
N ASN A 181 9.25 -16.79 2.36
CA ASN A 181 9.82 -18.12 2.19
C ASN A 181 9.08 -19.07 3.12
N SER A 182 9.07 -20.36 2.78
CA SER A 182 8.78 -21.41 3.75
C SER A 182 10.10 -21.79 4.46
N PRO A 183 10.20 -21.74 5.80
CA PRO A 183 9.18 -21.29 6.75
C PRO A 183 9.08 -19.76 6.85
N LEU A 184 7.88 -19.26 7.17
CA LEU A 184 7.61 -17.83 7.31
C LEU A 184 8.53 -17.22 8.37
N LYS A 185 9.42 -16.30 7.96
CA LYS A 185 10.27 -15.56 8.90
C LYS A 185 9.42 -14.54 9.68
N PRO A 186 9.68 -14.33 10.99
CA PRO A 186 8.98 -13.31 11.78
C PRO A 186 9.12 -11.93 11.15
N LEU A 187 8.02 -11.17 11.10
CA LEU A 187 8.07 -9.72 10.85
C LEU A 187 8.80 -9.07 12.04
N ALA A 188 10.10 -8.78 11.90
CA ALA A 188 10.85 -8.00 12.87
C ALA A 188 11.31 -6.65 12.28
N ASP A 189 10.94 -5.59 13.00
CA ASP A 189 11.61 -4.29 13.26
C ASP A 189 12.00 -3.34 12.12
N LEU A 190 11.88 -3.72 10.85
CA LEU A 190 12.38 -2.91 9.73
C LEU A 190 11.30 -2.20 8.90
N ASP A 191 10.04 -2.26 9.30
CA ASP A 191 8.96 -1.64 8.54
C ASP A 191 8.63 -0.24 9.08
N PRO A 192 8.60 0.80 8.22
CA PRO A 192 8.10 2.11 8.58
C PRO A 192 6.73 2.02 9.25
N VAL A 193 6.49 2.85 10.26
CA VAL A 193 5.19 2.99 10.92
C VAL A 193 4.15 3.38 9.86
N VAL A 194 3.29 2.44 9.50
CA VAL A 194 2.17 2.70 8.58
C VAL A 194 1.05 3.38 9.36
N VAL A 195 0.63 4.57 8.89
CA VAL A 195 -0.29 5.46 9.61
C VAL A 195 -1.77 5.10 9.42
N THR A 196 -2.15 4.47 8.31
CA THR A 196 -3.55 4.13 8.00
C THR A 196 -3.84 2.64 8.18
N PHE A 197 -4.69 2.30 9.17
CA PHE A 197 -5.02 0.91 9.51
C PHE A 197 -6.27 0.33 8.82
N TRP A 198 -6.99 1.12 8.01
CA TRP A 198 -8.31 0.72 7.45
C TRP A 198 -8.29 -0.54 6.58
N TYR A 199 -7.16 -0.83 5.95
CA TYR A 199 -6.99 -1.98 5.05
C TYR A 199 -6.21 -3.12 5.71
N ARG A 200 -5.86 -2.98 7.00
CA ARG A 200 -5.03 -3.93 7.72
C ARG A 200 -5.91 -5.05 8.28
N ALA A 201 -5.51 -6.28 8.01
CA ALA A 201 -6.21 -7.46 8.51
C ALA A 201 -6.17 -7.51 10.05
N PRO A 202 -7.22 -8.03 10.71
CA PRO A 202 -7.36 -7.98 12.17
C PRO A 202 -6.21 -8.67 12.91
N GLU A 203 -5.67 -9.76 12.38
CA GLU A 203 -4.52 -10.46 12.95
C GLU A 203 -3.30 -9.55 13.09
N LEU A 204 -3.08 -8.64 12.13
CA LEU A 204 -1.96 -7.70 12.19
C LEU A 204 -2.18 -6.56 13.19
N LEU A 205 -3.45 -6.21 13.50
CA LEU A 205 -3.79 -5.30 14.59
C LEU A 205 -3.58 -5.95 15.96
N LEU A 206 -3.69 -7.28 16.02
CA LEU A 206 -3.44 -8.08 17.21
C LEU A 206 -1.96 -8.47 17.40
N GLY A 207 -1.06 -7.89 16.61
CA GLY A 207 0.38 -8.11 16.72
C GLY A 207 0.86 -9.44 16.11
N ALA A 208 0.07 -10.08 15.23
CA ALA A 208 0.50 -11.30 14.54
C ALA A 208 1.85 -11.07 13.85
N ARG A 209 2.84 -11.89 14.25
CA ARG A 209 4.19 -11.89 13.65
C ARG A 209 4.30 -12.87 12.48
N HIS A 210 3.26 -13.70 12.26
CA HIS A 210 3.14 -14.73 11.22
C HIS A 210 1.66 -14.99 10.86
N TYR A 211 1.43 -15.50 9.65
CA TYR A 211 0.16 -16.15 9.29
C TYR A 211 0.17 -17.58 9.82
N THR A 212 -0.83 -17.97 10.60
CA THR A 212 -0.95 -19.33 11.15
C THR A 212 -1.84 -20.21 10.27
N LYS A 213 -1.78 -21.53 10.47
CA LYS A 213 -2.72 -22.56 9.97
C LYS A 213 -3.24 -23.33 11.17
N ALA A 214 -4.55 -23.30 11.40
CA ALA A 214 -5.26 -24.13 12.37
C ALA A 214 -6.71 -24.34 11.92
N ILE A 215 -7.14 -25.60 11.99
CA ILE A 215 -8.49 -26.06 11.68
C ILE A 215 -9.19 -26.20 13.03
N ASP A 216 -10.16 -25.33 13.33
CA ASP A 216 -11.27 -25.59 14.25
C ASP A 216 -12.35 -24.49 14.16
N LYS A 217 -13.55 -24.77 14.68
CA LYS A 217 -14.74 -23.91 14.53
C LYS A 217 -14.61 -22.52 15.20
N ASP A 218 -13.66 -22.37 16.12
CA ASP A 218 -13.31 -21.14 16.81
C ASP A 218 -11.93 -20.64 16.36
N TRP A 219 -11.72 -19.32 16.28
CA TRP A 219 -10.41 -18.72 15.98
C TRP A 219 -9.47 -18.93 17.19
N GLU A 220 -9.11 -20.17 17.48
CA GLU A 220 -8.33 -20.57 18.66
C GLU A 220 -6.96 -19.90 18.70
N ASP A 221 -6.36 -19.66 17.54
CA ASP A 221 -5.09 -18.94 17.41
C ASP A 221 -5.16 -17.48 17.89
N ILE A 222 -6.36 -16.88 18.01
CA ILE A 222 -6.49 -15.52 18.55
C ILE A 222 -5.95 -15.44 19.99
N LYS A 223 -6.07 -16.52 20.77
CA LYS A 223 -5.59 -16.59 22.16
C LYS A 223 -4.07 -16.54 22.26
N LYS A 224 -3.36 -16.88 21.17
CA LYS A 224 -1.90 -16.89 21.06
C LYS A 224 -1.34 -15.55 20.55
N MET A 225 -2.21 -14.61 20.18
CA MET A 225 -1.77 -13.31 19.64
C MET A 225 -1.21 -12.41 20.75
N PRO A 226 -0.11 -11.66 20.49
CA PRO A 226 0.52 -10.80 21.49
C PRO A 226 -0.43 -9.82 22.18
N GLU A 227 -1.36 -9.23 21.42
CA GLU A 227 -2.31 -8.22 21.93
C GLU A 227 -3.66 -8.81 22.36
N HIS A 228 -3.78 -10.12 22.51
CA HIS A 228 -5.05 -10.76 22.92
C HIS A 228 -5.49 -10.31 24.32
N SER A 229 -4.55 -10.13 25.26
CA SER A 229 -4.85 -9.65 26.61
C SER A 229 -5.40 -8.21 26.59
N THR A 230 -4.78 -7.34 25.81
CA THR A 230 -5.25 -5.96 25.55
C THR A 230 -6.66 -5.97 24.95
N LEU A 231 -6.91 -6.84 23.96
CA LEU A 231 -8.23 -7.00 23.34
C LEU A 231 -9.30 -7.39 24.38
N MET A 232 -9.02 -8.37 25.24
CA MET A 232 -9.98 -8.81 26.28
C MET A 232 -10.22 -7.76 27.36
N LYS A 233 -9.21 -6.93 27.66
CA LYS A 233 -9.32 -5.83 28.62
C LYS A 233 -10.18 -4.70 28.08
N ASP A 234 -9.95 -4.29 26.84
CA ASP A 234 -10.52 -3.07 26.29
C ASP A 234 -11.88 -3.30 25.61
N PHE A 235 -12.17 -4.52 25.18
CA PHE A 235 -13.38 -4.85 24.42
C PHE A 235 -14.26 -5.90 25.10
N ARG A 236 -15.57 -5.66 25.09
CA ARG A 236 -16.58 -6.61 25.57
C ARG A 236 -17.43 -7.08 24.41
N ARG A 237 -17.59 -8.40 24.25
CA ARG A 237 -18.41 -9.00 23.17
C ARG A 237 -19.84 -8.46 23.14
N ASN A 238 -20.42 -8.20 24.32
CA ASN A 238 -21.80 -7.70 24.45
C ASN A 238 -22.03 -6.34 23.76
N THR A 239 -20.98 -5.53 23.62
CA THR A 239 -21.01 -4.24 22.90
C THR A 239 -21.37 -4.41 21.42
N TYR A 240 -21.07 -5.57 20.83
CA TYR A 240 -21.19 -5.83 19.39
C TYR A 240 -22.25 -6.88 19.04
N THR A 241 -23.11 -7.27 19.99
CA THR A 241 -24.16 -8.29 19.79
C THR A 241 -25.08 -8.00 18.60
N ASN A 242 -25.31 -6.72 18.33
CA ASN A 242 -26.14 -6.26 17.23
C ASN A 242 -25.36 -5.87 15.96
N CYS A 243 -24.06 -6.12 15.91
CA CYS A 243 -23.20 -5.79 14.78
C CYS A 243 -22.96 -7.02 13.89
N SER A 244 -23.18 -6.87 12.59
CA SER A 244 -22.83 -7.90 11.60
C SER A 244 -22.54 -7.25 10.25
N LEU A 245 -21.77 -7.95 9.41
CA LEU A 245 -21.52 -7.51 8.04
C LEU A 245 -22.84 -7.39 7.26
N ILE A 246 -23.80 -8.30 7.50
CA ILE A 246 -25.15 -8.26 6.93
C ILE A 246 -25.82 -6.90 7.20
N LYS A 247 -25.98 -6.54 8.49
CA LYS A 247 -26.63 -5.28 8.90
C LYS A 247 -25.93 -4.05 8.33
N TYR A 248 -24.59 -4.09 8.27
CA TYR A 248 -23.81 -2.99 7.68
C TYR A 248 -24.10 -2.85 6.17
N MET A 249 -24.06 -3.95 5.42
CA MET A 249 -24.24 -3.92 3.96
C MET A 249 -25.69 -3.59 3.55
N GLU A 250 -26.69 -4.04 4.31
CA GLU A 250 -28.10 -3.67 4.11
C GLU A 250 -28.31 -2.15 4.22
N LYS A 251 -27.72 -1.51 5.25
CA LYS A 251 -27.74 -0.05 5.41
C LYS A 251 -27.13 0.67 4.21
N HIS A 252 -26.23 0.01 3.49
CA HIS A 252 -25.56 0.52 2.30
C HIS A 252 -26.16 0.00 0.98
N LYS A 253 -27.37 -0.58 1.02
CA LYS A 253 -28.15 -1.04 -0.14
C LYS A 253 -27.52 -2.21 -0.92
N VAL A 254 -26.73 -3.05 -0.25
CA VAL A 254 -26.24 -4.31 -0.81
C VAL A 254 -27.04 -5.46 -0.19
N LYS A 255 -27.62 -6.31 -1.04
CA LYS A 255 -28.50 -7.38 -0.57
C LYS A 255 -27.69 -8.56 0.01
N PRO A 256 -28.03 -9.08 1.19
CA PRO A 256 -27.29 -10.19 1.81
C PRO A 256 -27.36 -11.54 1.08
N ASP A 257 -28.39 -11.73 0.26
CA ASP A 257 -28.60 -12.93 -0.57
C ASP A 257 -27.86 -12.85 -1.92
N SER A 258 -27.19 -11.73 -2.21
CA SER A 258 -26.46 -11.56 -3.47
C SER A 258 -25.13 -12.31 -3.46
N LYS A 259 -24.73 -12.85 -4.63
CA LYS A 259 -23.41 -13.47 -4.80
C LYS A 259 -22.26 -12.52 -4.46
N ALA A 260 -22.41 -11.23 -4.79
CA ALA A 260 -21.47 -10.19 -4.42
C ALA A 260 -21.23 -10.12 -2.90
N PHE A 261 -22.31 -10.18 -2.11
CA PHE A 261 -22.22 -10.18 -0.65
C PHE A 261 -21.57 -11.47 -0.12
N HIS A 262 -21.95 -12.64 -0.65
CA HIS A 262 -21.36 -13.91 -0.24
C HIS A 262 -19.84 -13.97 -0.51
N LEU A 263 -19.38 -13.50 -1.67
CA LEU A 263 -17.95 -13.40 -1.96
C LEU A 263 -17.26 -12.42 -1.00
N LEU A 264 -17.85 -11.24 -0.76
CA LEU A 264 -17.32 -10.26 0.19
C LEU A 264 -17.17 -10.84 1.60
N GLN A 265 -18.15 -11.61 2.06
CA GLN A 265 -18.12 -12.25 3.37
C GLN A 265 -16.97 -13.26 3.49
N LYS A 266 -16.70 -14.05 2.44
CA LYS A 266 -15.56 -14.99 2.41
C LYS A 266 -14.21 -14.24 2.47
N LEU A 267 -14.08 -13.14 1.72
CA LEU A 267 -12.88 -12.29 1.68
C LEU A 267 -12.62 -11.58 3.01
N LEU A 268 -13.66 -11.09 3.69
CA LEU A 268 -13.58 -10.39 4.97
C LEU A 268 -13.67 -11.33 6.19
N THR A 269 -13.37 -12.61 6.02
CA THR A 269 -13.30 -13.55 7.14
C THR A 269 -12.21 -13.12 8.11
N MET A 270 -12.60 -12.99 9.39
CA MET A 270 -11.72 -12.50 10.46
C MET A 270 -10.54 -13.45 10.69
N ASP A 271 -10.83 -14.74 10.84
CA ASP A 271 -9.82 -15.79 10.96
C ASP A 271 -9.06 -15.92 9.63
N PRO A 272 -7.74 -15.63 9.60
CA PRO A 272 -6.95 -15.66 8.38
C PRO A 272 -6.90 -17.03 7.71
N ILE A 273 -7.08 -18.12 8.47
CA ILE A 273 -6.97 -19.50 7.96
C ILE A 273 -8.23 -19.91 7.21
N ARG A 274 -9.36 -19.34 7.61
CA ARG A 274 -10.67 -19.56 6.99
C ARG A 274 -10.95 -18.57 5.87
N ARG A 275 -10.09 -17.56 5.70
CA ARG A 275 -10.17 -16.56 4.63
C ARG A 275 -9.84 -17.24 3.29
N ILE A 276 -10.71 -17.01 2.31
CA ILE A 276 -10.56 -17.56 0.96
C ILE A 276 -9.28 -17.03 0.29
N THR A 277 -8.61 -17.87 -0.50
CA THR A 277 -7.46 -17.46 -1.32
C THR A 277 -7.89 -16.66 -2.55
N SER A 278 -6.96 -15.96 -3.21
CA SER A 278 -7.25 -15.23 -4.45
C SER A 278 -7.72 -16.17 -5.58
N GLU A 279 -7.12 -17.36 -5.69
CA GLU A 279 -7.51 -18.39 -6.66
C GLU A 279 -8.96 -18.84 -6.46
N GLN A 280 -9.31 -19.24 -5.23
CA GLN A 280 -10.67 -19.67 -4.90
C GLN A 280 -11.68 -18.52 -5.08
N ALA A 281 -11.29 -17.27 -4.81
CA ALA A 281 -12.14 -16.12 -5.03
C ALA A 281 -12.43 -15.88 -6.52
N MET A 282 -11.43 -16.01 -7.40
CA MET A 282 -11.61 -15.88 -8.85
C MET A 282 -12.56 -16.94 -9.44
N GLN A 283 -12.62 -18.12 -8.81
CA GLN A 283 -13.53 -19.21 -9.19
C GLN A 283 -14.95 -19.04 -8.60
N ASP A 284 -15.23 -17.98 -7.84
CA ASP A 284 -16.54 -17.79 -7.21
C ASP A 284 -17.67 -17.55 -8.24
N PRO A 285 -18.87 -18.14 -8.05
CA PRO A 285 -20.01 -17.97 -8.96
C PRO A 285 -20.46 -16.52 -9.21
N TYR A 286 -20.02 -15.56 -8.38
CA TYR A 286 -20.21 -14.13 -8.65
C TYR A 286 -19.64 -13.68 -10.00
N PHE A 287 -18.49 -14.25 -10.40
CA PHE A 287 -17.83 -13.91 -11.67
C PHE A 287 -18.44 -14.61 -12.89
N LEU A 288 -19.27 -15.64 -12.66
CA LEU A 288 -20.06 -16.31 -13.68
C LEU A 288 -21.46 -15.71 -13.88
N GLU A 289 -21.89 -14.85 -12.94
CA GLU A 289 -23.16 -14.14 -13.03
C GLU A 289 -23.05 -12.95 -13.99
N GLU A 290 -24.10 -12.65 -14.76
CA GLU A 290 -24.16 -11.45 -15.58
C GLU A 290 -24.23 -10.16 -14.72
N PRO A 291 -23.59 -9.05 -15.12
CA PRO A 291 -22.65 -8.95 -16.25
C PRO A 291 -21.33 -9.67 -15.93
N LEU A 292 -20.74 -10.34 -16.92
CA LEU A 292 -19.40 -10.94 -16.79
C LEU A 292 -18.30 -9.87 -16.60
N PRO A 293 -17.17 -10.20 -15.94
CA PRO A 293 -15.99 -9.33 -15.90
C PRO A 293 -15.46 -9.00 -17.30
N THR A 294 -15.00 -7.77 -17.46
CA THR A 294 -14.46 -7.23 -18.70
C THR A 294 -12.99 -6.83 -18.53
N SER A 295 -12.19 -6.94 -19.60
CA SER A 295 -10.80 -6.47 -19.61
C SER A 295 -10.69 -4.95 -19.48
N ASP A 296 -11.58 -4.22 -20.13
CA ASP A 296 -11.80 -2.80 -19.91
C ASP A 296 -12.88 -2.64 -18.82
N VAL A 297 -12.52 -2.20 -17.62
CA VAL A 297 -13.48 -2.04 -16.51
C VAL A 297 -14.53 -0.96 -16.78
N PHE A 298 -14.30 -0.07 -17.75
CA PHE A 298 -15.29 0.91 -18.19
C PHE A 298 -16.23 0.36 -19.27
N ALA A 299 -16.00 -0.88 -19.74
CA ALA A 299 -16.84 -1.59 -20.70
C ALA A 299 -17.13 -0.79 -21.99
N GLY A 300 -16.13 -0.08 -22.51
CA GLY A 300 -16.29 0.79 -23.69
C GLY A 300 -17.10 2.07 -23.46
N CYS A 301 -17.69 2.26 -22.28
CA CYS A 301 -18.40 3.50 -21.95
C CYS A 301 -17.42 4.66 -21.75
N GLN A 302 -17.88 5.89 -22.01
CA GLN A 302 -17.10 7.10 -21.76
C GLN A 302 -16.61 7.16 -20.31
N ILE A 303 -15.33 7.52 -20.10
CA ILE A 303 -14.75 7.66 -18.77
C ILE A 303 -15.18 8.99 -18.17
N PRO A 304 -15.97 9.02 -17.06
CA PRO A 304 -16.46 10.26 -16.47
C PRO A 304 -15.49 10.88 -15.46
N TYR A 305 -14.38 10.19 -15.16
CA TYR A 305 -13.45 10.60 -14.11
C TYR A 305 -12.50 11.69 -14.63
N PRO A 306 -12.27 12.76 -13.86
CA PRO A 306 -11.30 13.78 -14.25
C PRO A 306 -9.89 13.18 -14.34
N LYS A 307 -9.07 13.78 -15.21
CA LYS A 307 -7.63 13.53 -15.28
C LYS A 307 -6.95 14.01 -13.99
N ARG A 308 -5.74 13.51 -13.71
CA ARG A 308 -4.96 13.98 -12.55
C ARG A 308 -4.59 15.45 -12.73
N GLU A 309 -4.78 16.24 -11.68
CA GLU A 309 -4.32 17.63 -11.63
C GLU A 309 -2.82 17.67 -11.33
N PHE A 310 -2.12 18.67 -11.89
CA PHE A 310 -0.72 18.91 -11.56
C PHE A 310 -0.60 19.64 -10.22
N LEU A 311 0.37 19.19 -9.42
CA LEU A 311 0.75 19.79 -8.16
C LEU A 311 1.80 20.87 -8.43
N THR A 312 1.53 22.11 -8.04
CA THR A 312 2.52 23.19 -8.08
C THR A 312 3.57 23.00 -6.97
N GLU A 313 4.81 23.38 -7.25
CA GLU A 313 5.94 23.14 -6.34
C GLU A 313 5.92 24.03 -5.08
N GLU A 314 5.08 25.06 -5.06
CA GLU A 314 4.96 26.04 -3.99
C GLU A 314 3.98 25.66 -2.86
N GLU A 315 3.29 24.50 -2.89
CA GLU A 315 2.50 24.10 -1.71
C GLU A 315 3.46 23.72 -0.56
N PRO A 316 3.48 24.48 0.56
CA PRO A 316 4.43 24.27 1.64
C PRO A 316 4.26 22.87 2.25
N GLU A 317 5.39 22.28 2.65
CA GLU A 317 5.53 20.89 3.12
C GLU A 317 4.50 20.51 4.19
N ASP A 318 4.05 21.47 5.00
CA ASP A 318 3.06 21.27 6.08
C ASP A 318 1.59 21.22 5.66
N LYS A 319 1.22 21.68 4.45
CA LYS A 319 -0.19 21.74 4.02
C LYS A 319 -0.63 20.51 3.22
N ALA A 320 0.29 19.82 2.54
CA ALA A 320 -0.03 18.58 1.82
C ALA A 320 -0.28 17.41 2.79
N ASP A 321 0.51 17.32 3.87
CA ASP A 321 0.31 16.32 4.93
C ASP A 321 -0.97 16.57 5.71
N LYS A 322 -1.35 17.84 5.94
CA LYS A 322 -2.67 18.17 6.49
C LYS A 322 -3.80 17.91 5.49
N LYS A 323 -3.65 18.13 4.18
CA LYS A 323 -4.71 17.74 3.21
C LYS A 323 -4.92 16.23 3.15
N ASN A 324 -3.87 15.41 3.26
CA ASN A 324 -4.00 13.94 3.26
C ASN A 324 -4.41 13.35 4.63
N GLN A 325 -3.95 13.92 5.75
CA GLN A 325 -4.34 13.45 7.10
C GLN A 325 -5.69 14.01 7.57
N GLN A 326 -6.04 15.24 7.20
CA GLN A 326 -7.32 15.87 7.58
C GLN A 326 -8.48 15.49 6.63
N GLN A 327 -8.22 14.94 5.42
CA GLN A 327 -9.27 14.32 4.59
C GLN A 327 -9.66 12.89 5.02
N GLN A 328 -8.94 12.27 5.97
CA GLN A 328 -9.35 11.00 6.57
C GLN A 328 -10.12 11.15 7.89
N GLN A 329 -10.19 12.36 8.47
CA GLN A 329 -10.96 12.65 9.69
C GLN A 329 -11.82 13.92 9.56
N GLY A 330 -12.88 13.84 8.76
CA GLY A 330 -13.86 14.93 8.69
C GLY A 330 -15.12 14.54 7.94
N ASN A 331 -16.12 14.00 8.67
CA ASN A 331 -17.52 14.33 8.43
C ASN A 331 -18.41 13.74 9.54
N ASN A 332 -18.60 14.53 10.60
CA ASN A 332 -19.86 14.58 11.34
C ASN A 332 -20.12 16.05 11.67
N HIS A 333 -20.85 16.76 10.79
CA HIS A 333 -22.00 17.60 11.14
C HIS A 333 -22.53 18.36 9.90
N THR A 334 -23.73 17.96 9.48
CA THR A 334 -24.78 18.79 8.85
C THR A 334 -25.68 19.27 10.01
N ASN A 335 -26.42 20.38 10.06
CA ASN A 335 -26.80 21.57 9.26
C ASN A 335 -27.20 22.63 10.34
N GLY A 336 -27.45 23.91 10.12
CA GLY A 336 -27.82 24.69 8.93
C GLY A 336 -27.96 26.18 9.32
N ALA A 337 -28.09 27.01 8.28
CA ALA A 337 -28.18 28.47 8.35
C ALA A 337 -29.61 28.99 8.63
N GLY A 338 -29.72 30.25 9.08
CA GLY A 338 -30.96 31.04 8.98
C GLY A 338 -30.90 32.37 9.73
N HIS A 339 -31.02 33.48 8.99
CA HIS A 339 -31.02 34.87 9.47
C HIS A 339 -32.47 35.37 9.75
N THR A 340 -32.59 36.24 10.76
CA THR A 340 -33.54 37.37 11.00
C THR A 340 -35.07 37.20 10.91
N GLY A 341 -35.78 37.57 12.00
CA GLY A 341 -37.18 38.03 11.99
C GLY A 341 -38.00 37.65 13.25
N ASN A 342 -38.32 38.61 14.10
CA ASN A 342 -39.13 38.54 15.34
C ASN A 342 -40.60 38.97 15.05
N PRO A 343 -41.56 39.04 16.02
CA PRO A 343 -41.87 38.20 17.21
C PRO A 343 -43.35 37.71 17.23
N ASP A 344 -43.71 36.73 18.08
CA ASP A 344 -44.81 36.86 19.07
C ASP A 344 -45.13 35.57 19.86
N ASN A 345 -45.34 35.82 21.16
CA ASN A 345 -46.19 35.21 22.19
C ASN A 345 -46.12 33.74 22.71
N SER A 346 -46.05 33.71 24.05
CA SER A 346 -46.73 32.88 25.07
C SER A 346 -46.32 31.43 25.43
N HIS A 347 -45.86 31.33 26.68
CA HIS A 347 -46.17 30.38 27.75
C HIS A 347 -45.87 28.86 27.66
N ALA A 348 -45.10 28.42 28.68
CA ALA A 348 -45.38 27.34 29.64
C ALA A 348 -44.29 26.25 29.77
N GLN A 349 -44.02 25.93 31.04
CA GLN A 349 -42.88 25.20 31.60
C GLN A 349 -42.96 23.67 31.46
N GLY A 350 -41.79 23.02 31.44
CA GLY A 350 -41.58 21.61 31.80
C GLY A 350 -40.08 21.27 31.85
N PRO A 351 -39.55 20.60 32.89
CA PRO A 351 -38.11 20.42 33.06
C PRO A 351 -37.56 19.28 32.19
N PRO A 352 -36.34 19.39 31.60
CA PRO A 352 -35.81 18.30 30.79
C PRO A 352 -35.06 17.27 31.65
N LEU A 353 -35.27 16.00 31.28
CA LEU A 353 -34.58 14.81 31.76
C LEU A 353 -33.06 14.91 31.52
N LYS A 354 -32.27 14.60 32.57
CA LYS A 354 -30.80 14.52 32.54
C LYS A 354 -30.33 13.49 31.50
N LYS A 355 -29.74 13.94 30.39
CA LYS A 355 -28.85 13.12 29.56
C LYS A 355 -27.42 13.28 30.07
N VAL A 356 -26.83 12.18 30.53
CA VAL A 356 -25.40 12.09 30.87
C VAL A 356 -24.59 12.27 29.59
N ARG A 357 -23.82 13.37 29.53
CA ARG A 357 -22.86 13.66 28.46
C ARG A 357 -21.52 13.02 28.84
N VAL A 358 -21.13 11.97 28.13
CA VAL A 358 -19.75 11.45 28.21
C VAL A 358 -18.87 12.41 27.40
N VAL A 359 -17.99 13.12 28.09
CA VAL A 359 -16.98 14.02 27.51
C VAL A 359 -15.73 13.18 27.16
N PRO A 360 -15.09 13.37 26.00
CA PRO A 360 -13.79 12.74 25.73
C PRO A 360 -12.68 13.47 26.52
N PRO A 361 -11.62 12.77 26.97
CA PRO A 361 -10.59 13.37 27.81
C PRO A 361 -9.77 14.42 27.03
N THR A 362 -9.65 15.59 27.61
CA THR A 362 -8.69 16.63 27.20
C THR A 362 -7.30 16.25 27.69
N THR A 363 -6.33 16.08 26.79
CA THR A 363 -4.92 15.99 27.15
C THR A 363 -4.31 17.39 27.23
N THR A 364 -3.91 17.78 28.44
CA THR A 364 -3.11 18.95 28.74
C THR A 364 -1.73 18.84 28.08
N SER A 365 -1.39 19.82 27.27
CA SER A 365 -0.05 20.05 26.73
C SER A 365 0.87 20.58 27.83
N GLY A 366 1.79 19.73 28.30
CA GLY A 366 2.95 20.15 29.09
C GLY A 366 4.21 19.96 28.25
N GLY A 367 4.78 21.04 27.74
CA GLY A 367 6.05 21.05 27.05
C GLY A 367 7.22 20.94 28.02
N LEU A 368 8.19 20.10 27.70
CA LEU A 368 9.54 20.17 28.25
C LEU A 368 10.49 20.61 27.14
N ILE A 369 10.95 21.85 27.28
CA ILE A 369 12.04 22.44 26.52
C ILE A 369 13.33 21.85 27.08
N MET A 370 14.10 21.14 26.26
CA MET A 370 15.52 20.91 26.54
C MET A 370 16.36 21.76 25.59
N THR A 371 17.06 22.71 26.20
CA THR A 371 18.06 23.59 25.59
C THR A 371 19.29 22.78 25.21
N SER A 372 19.72 22.89 23.96
CA SER A 372 20.96 22.34 23.45
C SER A 372 22.10 23.34 23.64
N ASP A 373 22.97 23.10 24.62
CA ASP A 373 24.28 23.75 24.69
C ASP A 373 25.32 22.84 24.04
N TYR A 374 25.72 23.20 22.82
CA TYR A 374 26.94 22.71 22.17
C TYR A 374 28.04 23.75 22.39
N GLN A 375 28.99 23.46 23.28
CA GLN A 375 30.28 24.17 23.32
C GLN A 375 31.42 23.25 22.91
N ARG A 376 32.22 23.77 21.97
CA ARG A 376 33.49 23.25 21.48
C ARG A 376 34.49 23.09 22.63
N SER A 377 35.29 22.02 22.59
CA SER A 377 36.75 22.11 22.69
C SER A 377 37.42 20.73 22.47
N ASN A 378 38.53 20.78 21.72
CA ASN A 378 39.60 19.78 21.59
C ASN A 378 40.90 20.57 21.95
N PRO A 379 42.12 20.01 22.15
CA PRO A 379 42.60 18.62 22.26
C PRO A 379 43.62 18.38 23.43
N HIS A 380 44.17 17.16 23.50
CA HIS A 380 45.54 16.73 23.91
C HIS A 380 45.72 15.70 25.06
N ALA A 381 46.47 14.63 24.69
CA ALA A 381 47.48 13.86 25.46
C ALA A 381 46.98 13.00 26.65
N ALA A 382 47.52 11.85 27.04
CA ALA A 382 48.74 11.11 26.72
C ALA A 382 48.58 9.60 27.07
N TYR A 383 49.50 8.81 26.53
CA TYR A 383 49.94 7.45 26.90
C TYR A 383 49.70 6.97 28.34
N GLN A 384 49.35 5.69 28.49
CA GLN A 384 50.21 4.69 29.17
C GLN A 384 49.71 3.24 29.00
N ASN A 385 50.67 2.38 28.68
CA ASN A 385 50.61 0.91 28.71
C ASN A 385 51.40 0.48 29.98
N PRO A 386 51.08 -0.64 30.64
CA PRO A 386 51.93 -1.83 30.44
C PRO A 386 51.17 -3.18 30.51
N GLY A 387 51.66 -4.19 29.76
CA GLY A 387 51.32 -5.62 29.95
C GLY A 387 52.14 -6.27 31.08
N PRO A 388 52.49 -7.58 31.04
CA PRO A 388 51.97 -8.71 30.25
C PRO A 388 51.72 -9.99 31.11
N SER A 389 51.08 -11.05 30.55
CA SER A 389 51.47 -12.47 30.80
C SER A 389 50.53 -13.52 30.16
N THR A 390 51.06 -14.22 29.13
CA THR A 390 51.10 -15.69 28.91
C THR A 390 49.84 -16.58 29.08
N SER A 391 49.40 -17.24 27.99
CA SER A 391 49.77 -18.63 27.62
C SER A 391 48.77 -19.29 26.63
N LEU A 392 49.35 -19.87 25.57
CA LEU A 392 48.82 -20.79 24.54
C LEU A 392 48.72 -22.24 25.09
N PRO A 393 48.08 -23.27 24.44
CA PRO A 393 48.26 -23.71 23.04
C PRO A 393 46.93 -24.05 22.29
N GLN A 394 46.76 -24.11 20.96
CA GLN A 394 47.47 -24.57 19.75
C GLN A 394 47.50 -26.09 19.46
N SER A 395 46.77 -26.51 18.42
CA SER A 395 47.07 -27.54 17.39
C SER A 395 45.91 -27.52 16.35
N SER A 396 46.00 -27.09 15.07
CA SER A 396 46.75 -27.49 13.86
C SER A 396 46.44 -28.92 13.36
N MET A 397 45.53 -29.08 12.39
CA MET A 397 45.74 -29.20 10.92
C MET A 397 46.03 -30.63 10.42
N GLY A 398 45.33 -31.02 9.35
CA GLY A 398 45.65 -32.19 8.53
C GLY A 398 44.84 -32.22 7.22
N TYR A 399 45.53 -31.97 6.09
CA TYR A 399 45.08 -32.20 4.71
C TYR A 399 45.30 -33.66 4.31
N SER A 400 44.43 -34.21 3.44
CA SER A 400 44.88 -34.89 2.21
C SER A 400 43.75 -35.30 1.26
N SER A 401 44.17 -35.38 0.00
CA SER A 401 43.48 -35.46 -1.28
C SER A 401 43.39 -36.86 -1.87
N THR A 402 42.37 -37.14 -2.71
CA THR A 402 42.36 -37.93 -3.98
C THR A 402 40.89 -38.27 -4.33
N SER A 403 40.45 -38.68 -5.53
CA SER A 403 40.60 -38.28 -6.95
C SER A 403 39.55 -39.13 -7.72
N GLN A 404 39.14 -38.69 -8.92
CA GLN A 404 38.59 -39.47 -10.05
C GLN A 404 37.08 -39.85 -10.13
N GLN A 405 36.39 -39.06 -10.97
CA GLN A 405 35.49 -39.34 -12.12
C GLN A 405 34.15 -40.17 -12.05
N PRO A 406 33.15 -39.81 -12.91
CA PRO A 406 31.78 -40.37 -13.03
C PRO A 406 31.66 -41.30 -14.29
N PRO A 407 30.51 -41.57 -14.98
CA PRO A 407 29.05 -41.44 -14.72
C PRO A 407 28.24 -42.74 -15.03
N GLN A 408 26.88 -42.74 -14.99
CA GLN A 408 25.96 -43.23 -16.08
C GLN A 408 24.52 -43.65 -15.66
N TYR A 409 23.54 -43.03 -16.36
CA TYR A 409 22.29 -43.49 -17.02
C TYR A 409 21.01 -44.08 -16.35
N SER A 410 19.88 -43.46 -16.79
CA SER A 410 18.55 -44.01 -17.19
C SER A 410 17.59 -44.50 -16.09
N HIS A 411 16.24 -44.36 -16.11
CA HIS A 411 15.18 -44.22 -17.14
C HIS A 411 14.02 -43.34 -16.58
N GLN A 412 13.29 -42.52 -17.36
CA GLN A 412 11.97 -42.81 -17.98
C GLN A 412 10.96 -43.48 -17.01
N THR A 413 9.72 -43.04 -16.78
CA THR A 413 8.61 -42.73 -17.72
C THR A 413 7.42 -42.09 -16.99
N HIS A 414 6.63 -41.32 -17.75
CA HIS A 414 5.21 -40.96 -17.63
C HIS A 414 4.31 -41.74 -16.65
N ARG A 415 3.32 -41.05 -16.06
CA ARG A 415 1.89 -41.39 -16.22
C ARG A 415 0.94 -40.23 -15.80
N TYR A 416 0.09 -39.89 -16.77
CA TYR A 416 -1.21 -39.22 -16.78
C TYR A 416 -1.42 -37.86 -16.11
#